data_AF-A0A535FVF0-F1
#
_entry.id   AF-A0A535FVF0-F1
#
_cell.length_a   1.000
_cell.length_b   1.000
_cell.length_c   1.000
_cell.angle_alpha   90.00
_cell.angle_beta   90.00
_cell.angle_gamma   90.00
#
_symmetry.space_group_name_H-M   'P 1'
#
loop_
_entity.id
_entity.type
_entity.pdbx_description
1 polymer ?
#
loop_
_entity_poly.entity_id
_entity_poly.type
_entity_poly.pdbx_seq_one_letter_code
_entity_poly.pdbx_strand_id
1 'polypeptide(L)'
;MRDLARLRANPRLRGPLGLAEAQQHAQTGQQDAALDALERALEEGCQYRREWLESDRALAPLRDLPRFRDIVARADARYAEAAAAARPKLMFAMPDEPPDAFGYPLLLVLHGNNSNASETAPYWSSMADAGWVVAVPQSSEVGMTPDTYVWNDRERTASELLTHLEKVKHSTQIDVGRIVLAGFSMGATQAIALPLAGKIKVRGIFPIAAWLPHVREFTRLIEDGAGRMLRSYIVVGDQDQSADGARALYELFSAHGMRTQLDVREGLDHDYPPDIHATLVRALEFLTAP
;
A
#
# COMPACT_ATOMS: atom_id res chain seq x y z
N MET A 1 -20.72 -15.09 5.04
CA MET A 1 -20.30 -15.95 6.17
C MET A 1 -18.94 -16.63 5.96
N ARG A 2 -18.62 -17.16 4.77
CA ARG A 2 -17.28 -17.74 4.48
C ARG A 2 -16.14 -16.69 4.50
N ASP A 3 -16.40 -15.47 4.05
CA ASP A 3 -15.38 -14.40 4.05
C ASP A 3 -15.04 -13.88 5.45
N LEU A 4 -16.04 -13.72 6.32
CA LEU A 4 -15.82 -13.30 7.72
C LEU A 4 -14.95 -14.29 8.51
N ALA A 5 -15.13 -15.60 8.29
CA ALA A 5 -14.30 -16.62 8.92
C ALA A 5 -12.85 -16.57 8.40
N ARG A 6 -12.67 -16.36 7.09
CA ARG A 6 -11.35 -16.22 6.45
C ARG A 6 -10.64 -14.94 6.90
N LEU A 7 -11.35 -13.82 7.02
CA LEU A 7 -10.82 -12.55 7.52
C LEU A 7 -10.38 -12.66 8.98
N ARG A 8 -11.20 -13.28 9.84
CA ARG A 8 -10.86 -13.52 11.26
C ARG A 8 -9.70 -14.50 11.44
N ALA A 9 -9.47 -15.40 10.50
CA ALA A 9 -8.34 -16.32 10.53
C ALA A 9 -7.01 -15.65 10.14
N ASN A 10 -7.03 -14.48 9.49
CA ASN A 10 -5.83 -13.74 9.11
C ASN A 10 -5.28 -12.96 10.33
N PRO A 11 -4.13 -13.36 10.91
CA PRO A 11 -3.60 -12.70 12.11
C PRO A 11 -3.30 -11.22 11.90
N ARG A 12 -3.00 -10.78 10.67
CA ARG A 12 -2.67 -9.38 10.35
C ARG A 12 -3.88 -8.45 10.42
N LEU A 13 -5.08 -9.01 10.28
CA LEU A 13 -6.32 -8.26 10.35
C LEU A 13 -6.84 -8.11 11.79
N ARG A 14 -6.18 -8.68 12.80
CA ARG A 14 -6.61 -8.59 14.21
C ARG A 14 -6.79 -7.14 14.67
N GLY A 15 -5.80 -6.27 14.43
CA GLY A 15 -5.88 -4.86 14.80
C GLY A 15 -7.07 -4.15 14.16
N PRO A 16 -7.21 -4.17 12.81
CA PRO A 16 -8.35 -3.59 12.12
C PRO A 16 -9.70 -4.20 12.51
N LEU A 17 -9.79 -5.53 12.66
CA LEU A 17 -11.04 -6.22 13.02
C LEU A 17 -11.46 -5.93 14.46
N GLY A 18 -10.51 -5.90 15.41
CA GLY A 18 -10.77 -5.54 16.80
C GLY A 18 -11.27 -4.10 16.93
N LEU A 19 -10.69 -3.17 16.15
CA LEU A 19 -11.17 -1.79 16.10
C LEU A 19 -12.58 -1.72 15.48
N ALA A 20 -12.83 -2.41 14.37
CA ALA A 20 -14.15 -2.43 13.73
C ALA A 20 -15.24 -3.04 14.65
N GLU A 21 -14.92 -4.11 15.38
CA GLU A 21 -15.80 -4.71 16.38
C GLU A 21 -16.12 -3.71 17.50
N ALA A 22 -15.12 -3.01 18.03
CA ALA A 22 -15.31 -1.98 19.04
C ALA A 22 -16.20 -0.83 18.55
N GLN A 23 -15.97 -0.35 17.33
CA GLN A 23 -16.79 0.69 16.68
C GLN A 23 -18.26 0.25 16.59
N GLN A 24 -18.51 -0.99 16.16
CA GLN A 24 -19.87 -1.53 16.03
C GLN A 24 -20.58 -1.61 17.39
N HIS A 25 -19.91 -2.13 18.43
CA HIS A 25 -20.48 -2.21 19.77
C HIS A 25 -20.77 -0.83 20.35
N ALA A 26 -19.85 0.12 20.18
CA ALA A 26 -20.02 1.49 20.66
C ALA A 26 -21.23 2.18 19.99
N GLN A 27 -21.38 2.01 18.67
CA GLN A 27 -22.51 2.55 17.90
C GLN A 27 -23.86 1.95 18.30
N THR A 28 -23.87 0.72 18.84
CA THR A 28 -25.09 0.04 19.32
C THR A 28 -25.31 0.19 20.83
N GLY A 29 -24.57 1.08 21.49
CA GLY A 29 -24.71 1.38 22.92
C GLY A 29 -24.13 0.32 23.86
N GLN A 30 -23.43 -0.70 23.33
CA GLN A 30 -22.82 -1.78 24.09
C GLN A 30 -21.42 -1.38 24.54
N GLN A 31 -21.33 -0.42 25.48
CA GLN A 31 -20.06 0.18 25.89
C GLN A 31 -19.05 -0.85 26.41
N ASP A 32 -19.46 -1.77 27.28
CA ASP A 32 -18.56 -2.80 27.84
C ASP A 32 -18.02 -3.74 26.76
N ALA A 33 -18.88 -4.20 25.83
CA ALA A 33 -18.46 -5.05 24.73
C ALA A 33 -17.48 -4.34 23.78
N ALA A 34 -17.65 -3.02 23.58
CA ALA A 34 -16.71 -2.22 22.79
C ALA A 34 -15.33 -2.14 23.45
N LEU A 35 -15.29 -1.95 24.77
CA LEU A 35 -14.05 -1.93 25.55
C LEU A 35 -13.39 -3.31 25.59
N ASP A 36 -14.17 -4.38 25.71
CA ASP A 36 -13.69 -5.77 25.67
C ASP A 36 -13.06 -6.10 24.31
N ALA A 37 -13.62 -5.61 23.21
CA ALA A 37 -13.04 -5.79 21.87
C ALA A 37 -11.68 -5.11 21.72
N LEU A 38 -11.53 -3.88 22.22
CA LEU A 38 -10.24 -3.18 22.22
C LEU A 38 -9.22 -3.86 23.14
N GLU A 39 -9.62 -4.28 24.34
CA GLU A 39 -8.76 -4.97 25.29
C GLU A 39 -8.23 -6.28 24.69
N ARG A 40 -9.11 -7.08 24.08
CA ARG A 40 -8.73 -8.33 23.42
C ARG A 40 -7.72 -8.10 22.30
N ALA A 41 -7.91 -7.06 21.48
CA ALA A 41 -6.95 -6.72 20.45
C ALA A 41 -5.58 -6.34 21.06
N LEU A 42 -5.55 -5.58 22.16
CA LEU A 42 -4.32 -5.27 22.89
C LEU A 42 -3.65 -6.50 23.51
N GLU A 43 -4.42 -7.47 24.01
CA GLU A 43 -3.91 -8.75 24.50
C GLU A 43 -3.28 -9.59 23.39
N GLU A 44 -3.83 -9.51 22.17
CA GLU A 44 -3.27 -10.12 20.96
C GLU A 44 -2.04 -9.36 20.40
N GLY A 45 -1.59 -8.31 21.09
CA GLY A 45 -0.42 -7.53 20.73
C GLY A 45 -0.70 -6.37 19.76
N CYS A 46 -1.96 -6.12 19.41
CA CYS A 46 -2.32 -4.96 18.59
C CYS A 46 -1.96 -3.64 19.28
N GLN A 47 -1.87 -2.60 18.46
CA GLN A 47 -1.41 -1.28 18.87
C GLN A 47 -2.20 -0.21 18.12
N TYR A 48 -2.50 0.88 18.81
CA TYR A 48 -3.28 1.98 18.25
C TYR A 48 -2.70 3.29 18.73
N ARG A 49 -2.63 4.26 17.82
CA ARG A 49 -2.34 5.63 18.22
C ARG A 49 -3.49 6.19 19.04
N ARG A 50 -3.16 7.05 20.01
CA ARG A 50 -4.16 7.83 20.75
C ARG A 50 -5.14 8.52 19.80
N GLU A 51 -4.63 9.19 18.78
CA GLU A 51 -5.47 9.96 17.86
C GLU A 51 -6.46 9.08 17.10
N TRP A 52 -6.09 7.84 16.78
CA TRP A 52 -6.97 6.89 16.08
C TRP A 52 -8.17 6.51 16.93
N LEU A 53 -8.01 6.38 18.24
CA LEU A 53 -9.10 6.01 19.14
C LEU A 53 -9.89 7.23 19.61
N GLU A 54 -9.21 8.32 19.98
CA GLU A 54 -9.86 9.51 20.53
C GLU A 54 -10.58 10.36 19.47
N SER A 55 -10.11 10.36 18.21
CA SER A 55 -10.77 11.12 17.13
C SER A 55 -11.87 10.33 16.43
N ASP A 56 -11.95 9.01 16.67
CA ASP A 56 -12.96 8.16 16.08
C ASP A 56 -14.36 8.52 16.60
N ARG A 57 -15.24 8.90 15.68
CA ARG A 57 -16.61 9.29 15.99
C ARG A 57 -17.44 8.11 16.50
N ALA A 58 -17.16 6.89 16.04
CA ALA A 58 -17.86 5.69 16.48
C ALA A 58 -17.54 5.37 17.96
N LEU A 59 -16.33 5.69 18.42
CA LEU A 59 -15.90 5.48 19.80
C LEU A 59 -16.20 6.66 20.73
N ALA A 60 -16.84 7.73 20.23
CA ALA A 60 -17.18 8.91 21.02
C ALA A 60 -17.92 8.60 22.34
N PRO A 61 -18.88 7.66 22.40
CA PRO A 61 -19.55 7.29 23.65
C PRO A 61 -18.65 6.67 24.72
N LEU A 62 -17.42 6.27 24.40
CA LEU A 62 -16.49 5.61 25.32
C LEU A 62 -15.50 6.59 25.96
N ARG A 63 -15.31 7.79 25.41
CA ARG A 63 -14.18 8.71 25.72
C ARG A 63 -14.09 9.12 27.19
N ASP A 64 -15.22 9.22 27.86
CA ASP A 64 -15.27 9.62 29.27
C ASP A 64 -15.13 8.46 30.25
N LEU A 65 -15.14 7.21 29.75
CA LEU A 65 -15.00 6.03 30.58
C LEU A 65 -13.53 5.87 31.00
N PRO A 66 -13.25 5.71 32.32
CA PRO A 66 -11.88 5.49 32.81
C PRO A 66 -11.17 4.32 32.13
N ARG A 67 -11.91 3.23 31.85
CA ARG A 67 -11.39 2.05 31.15
C ARG A 67 -10.96 2.35 29.72
N PHE A 68 -11.68 3.21 29.00
CA PHE A 68 -11.27 3.63 27.66
C PHE A 68 -9.97 4.44 27.71
N ARG A 69 -9.85 5.37 28.66
CA ARG A 69 -8.62 6.19 28.81
C ARG A 69 -7.39 5.35 29.14
N ASP A 70 -7.56 4.29 29.94
CA ASP A 70 -6.50 3.30 30.21
C ASP A 70 -6.09 2.54 28.95
N ILE A 71 -7.06 1.98 28.21
CA ILE A 71 -6.84 1.29 26.94
C ILE A 71 -6.08 2.19 25.96
N VAL A 72 -6.51 3.44 25.79
CA VAL A 72 -5.87 4.42 24.90
C VAL A 72 -4.41 4.65 25.31
N ALA A 73 -4.13 4.87 26.61
CA ALA A 73 -2.77 5.11 27.08
C ALA A 73 -1.84 3.91 26.83
N ARG A 74 -2.33 2.68 27.08
CA ARG A 74 -1.57 1.44 26.86
C ARG A 74 -1.34 1.16 25.38
N ALA A 75 -2.37 1.37 24.55
CA ALA A 75 -2.30 1.20 23.11
C ALA A 75 -1.26 2.14 22.48
N ASP A 76 -1.29 3.40 22.89
CA ASP A 76 -0.44 4.46 22.37
C ASP A 76 1.03 4.28 22.79
N ALA A 77 1.27 3.88 24.05
CA ALA A 77 2.60 3.54 24.54
C ALA A 77 3.23 2.39 23.73
N ARG A 78 2.45 1.35 23.43
CA ARG A 78 2.91 0.23 22.60
C ARG A 78 3.17 0.65 21.17
N TYR A 79 2.29 1.46 20.58
CA TYR A 79 2.50 2.01 19.24
C TYR A 79 3.81 2.81 19.19
N ALA A 80 4.06 3.68 20.19
CA ALA A 80 5.26 4.49 20.27
C ALA A 80 6.53 3.64 20.38
N GLU A 81 6.51 2.57 21.18
CA GLU A 81 7.61 1.61 21.28
C GLU A 81 7.90 0.93 19.93
N ALA A 82 6.87 0.40 19.27
CA ALA A 82 7.01 -0.23 17.98
C ALA A 82 7.50 0.74 16.90
N ALA A 83 6.96 1.96 16.87
CA ALA A 83 7.39 3.01 15.95
C ALA A 83 8.85 3.42 16.17
N ALA A 84 9.31 3.50 17.43
CA ALA A 84 10.70 3.79 17.76
C ALA A 84 11.67 2.67 17.33
N ALA A 85 11.22 1.42 17.36
CA ALA A 85 11.99 0.25 16.94
C ALA A 85 11.97 0.02 15.42
N ALA A 86 10.92 0.48 14.72
CA ALA A 86 10.72 0.23 13.30
C ALA A 86 11.81 0.88 12.44
N ARG A 87 12.25 0.15 11.42
CA ARG A 87 13.22 0.63 10.43
C ARG A 87 12.73 0.25 9.05
N PRO A 88 12.96 1.10 8.04
CA PRO A 88 12.62 0.74 6.67
C PRO A 88 13.53 -0.42 6.23
N LYS A 89 12.95 -1.40 5.55
CA LYS A 89 13.66 -2.60 5.06
C LYS A 89 13.50 -2.70 3.55
N LEU A 90 14.34 -3.51 2.92
CA LEU A 90 14.28 -3.75 1.49
C LEU A 90 14.52 -5.22 1.22
N MET A 91 13.56 -5.86 0.57
CA MET A 91 13.72 -7.20 -0.01
C MET A 91 14.04 -7.07 -1.49
N PHE A 92 14.77 -8.04 -2.02
CA PHE A 92 15.21 -8.06 -3.40
C PHE A 92 15.06 -9.43 -4.04
N ALA A 93 14.71 -9.44 -5.32
CA ALA A 93 14.99 -10.53 -6.23
C ALA A 93 15.82 -9.98 -7.39
N MET A 94 16.94 -10.65 -7.68
CA MET A 94 17.87 -10.28 -8.75
C MET A 94 17.69 -11.23 -9.93
N PRO A 95 17.79 -10.74 -11.17
CA PRO A 95 17.91 -11.62 -12.33
C PRO A 95 19.18 -12.46 -12.27
N ASP A 96 19.11 -13.68 -12.80
CA ASP A 96 20.28 -14.55 -12.97
C ASP A 96 21.17 -14.08 -14.14
N GLU A 97 20.57 -13.47 -15.17
CA GLU A 97 21.29 -12.96 -16.33
C GLU A 97 21.94 -11.59 -16.04
N PRO A 98 23.10 -11.28 -16.64
CA PRO A 98 23.73 -9.97 -16.51
C PRO A 98 22.87 -8.87 -17.16
N PRO A 99 23.03 -7.59 -16.76
CA PRO A 99 22.26 -6.51 -17.35
C PRO A 99 22.69 -6.26 -18.79
N ASP A 100 21.82 -5.60 -19.57
CA ASP A 100 22.21 -5.03 -20.85
C ASP A 100 23.16 -3.82 -20.69
N ALA A 101 23.58 -3.22 -21.81
CA ALA A 101 24.52 -2.09 -21.81
C ALA A 101 24.04 -0.86 -21.02
N PHE A 102 22.74 -0.72 -20.77
CA PHE A 102 22.14 0.39 -20.04
C PHE A 102 21.91 0.08 -18.55
N GLY A 103 21.97 -1.19 -18.14
CA GLY A 103 21.70 -1.66 -16.78
C GLY A 103 20.39 -2.45 -16.67
N TYR A 104 20.11 -2.96 -15.47
CA TYR A 104 18.86 -3.66 -15.21
C TYR A 104 17.65 -2.70 -15.18
N PRO A 105 16.50 -3.06 -15.76
CA PRO A 105 15.25 -2.39 -15.42
C PRO A 105 14.88 -2.68 -13.95
N LEU A 106 14.27 -1.71 -13.28
CA LEU A 106 13.92 -1.79 -11.85
C LEU A 106 12.42 -1.75 -11.65
N LEU A 107 11.89 -2.76 -10.97
CA LEU A 107 10.53 -2.82 -10.47
C LEU A 107 10.53 -2.55 -8.96
N LEU A 108 10.13 -1.35 -8.56
CA LEU A 108 10.01 -0.94 -7.16
C LEU A 108 8.57 -1.14 -6.69
N VAL A 109 8.32 -2.03 -5.72
CA VAL A 109 6.98 -2.50 -5.35
C VAL A 109 6.60 -2.13 -3.92
N LEU A 110 5.50 -1.39 -3.77
CA LEU A 110 4.99 -0.95 -2.47
C LEU A 110 3.88 -1.87 -1.96
N HIS A 111 4.05 -2.40 -0.75
CA HIS A 111 3.02 -3.21 -0.07
C HIS A 111 1.74 -2.42 0.24
N GLY A 112 0.61 -3.11 0.41
CA GLY A 112 -0.62 -2.50 0.93
C GLY A 112 -0.54 -2.15 2.42
N ASN A 113 -1.48 -1.36 2.91
CA ASN A 113 -1.57 -1.06 4.34
C ASN A 113 -1.86 -2.33 5.16
N ASN A 114 -1.31 -2.38 6.37
CA ASN A 114 -1.39 -3.52 7.28
C ASN A 114 -0.79 -4.82 6.68
N SER A 115 0.19 -4.66 5.79
CA SER A 115 1.00 -5.75 5.22
C SER A 115 2.49 -5.46 5.45
N ASN A 116 3.37 -6.21 4.79
CA ASN A 116 4.82 -6.05 4.88
C ASN A 116 5.50 -6.53 3.57
N ALA A 117 6.82 -6.37 3.48
CA ALA A 117 7.56 -6.74 2.26
C ALA A 117 7.57 -8.25 2.02
N SER A 118 7.65 -9.08 3.07
CA SER A 118 7.70 -10.55 2.93
C SER A 118 6.43 -11.16 2.35
N GLU A 119 5.27 -10.56 2.61
CA GLU A 119 4.01 -11.00 2.01
C GLU A 119 3.81 -10.47 0.59
N THR A 120 4.39 -9.32 0.31
CA THR A 120 4.25 -8.68 -0.99
C THR A 120 5.16 -9.34 -2.01
N ALA A 121 6.42 -9.61 -1.64
CA ALA A 121 7.45 -10.08 -2.57
C ALA A 121 7.05 -11.31 -3.41
N PRO A 122 6.39 -12.36 -2.87
CA PRO A 122 6.01 -13.54 -3.66
C PRO A 122 5.11 -13.25 -4.87
N TYR A 123 4.32 -12.17 -4.84
CA TYR A 123 3.46 -11.80 -5.97
C TYR A 123 4.25 -11.20 -7.14
N TRP A 124 5.46 -10.70 -6.91
CA TRP A 124 6.21 -9.88 -7.86
C TRP A 124 7.60 -10.44 -8.21
N SER A 125 8.16 -11.31 -7.36
CA SER A 125 9.55 -11.77 -7.47
C SER A 125 9.85 -12.53 -8.75
N SER A 126 8.85 -13.15 -9.39
CA SER A 126 8.99 -13.83 -10.67
C SER A 126 9.47 -12.94 -11.81
N MET A 127 9.37 -11.62 -11.68
CA MET A 127 9.90 -10.71 -12.70
C MET A 127 11.44 -10.69 -12.74
N ALA A 128 12.11 -11.22 -11.71
CA ALA A 128 13.54 -11.51 -11.78
C ALA A 128 13.88 -12.47 -12.92
N ASP A 129 13.05 -13.50 -13.14
CA ASP A 129 13.21 -14.46 -14.24
C ASP A 129 13.03 -13.78 -15.62
N ALA A 130 12.36 -12.63 -15.65
CA ALA A 130 12.16 -11.79 -16.84
C ALA A 130 13.19 -10.66 -16.96
N GLY A 131 14.30 -10.70 -16.20
CA GLY A 131 15.40 -9.74 -16.31
C GLY A 131 15.22 -8.46 -15.48
N TRP A 132 14.22 -8.39 -14.59
CA TRP A 132 13.99 -7.22 -13.74
C TRP A 132 14.65 -7.35 -12.37
N VAL A 133 15.29 -6.29 -11.90
CA VAL A 133 15.55 -6.16 -10.46
C VAL A 133 14.22 -5.87 -9.79
N VAL A 134 13.77 -6.73 -8.89
CA VAL A 134 12.55 -6.53 -8.11
C VAL A 134 12.95 -6.08 -6.71
N ALA A 135 12.58 -4.86 -6.35
CA ALA A 135 12.86 -4.26 -5.05
C ALA A 135 11.55 -4.02 -4.30
N VAL A 136 11.40 -4.63 -3.13
CA VAL A 136 10.17 -4.56 -2.32
C VAL A 136 10.50 -3.87 -0.99
N PRO A 137 10.41 -2.53 -0.93
CA PRO A 137 10.60 -1.77 0.30
C PRO A 137 9.49 -2.06 1.31
N GLN A 138 9.85 -1.97 2.58
CA GLN A 138 8.95 -1.99 3.71
C GLN A 138 9.01 -0.65 4.42
N SER A 139 7.85 -0.06 4.66
CA SER A 139 7.71 1.18 5.42
C SER A 139 8.23 1.03 6.84
N SER A 140 8.72 2.13 7.43
CA SER A 140 8.91 2.19 8.89
C SER A 140 7.65 2.62 9.66
N GLU A 141 6.60 3.07 8.96
CA GLU A 141 5.33 3.45 9.59
C GLU A 141 4.57 2.18 10.00
N VAL A 142 4.52 1.91 11.31
CA VAL A 142 3.90 0.70 11.86
C VAL A 142 2.36 0.75 11.75
N GLY A 143 1.76 -0.40 11.47
CA GLY A 143 0.32 -0.62 11.40
C GLY A 143 -0.29 -1.00 12.75
N MET A 144 -1.57 -1.38 12.71
CA MET A 144 -2.37 -1.69 13.91
C MET A 144 -2.05 -3.05 14.54
N THR A 145 -1.35 -3.92 13.81
CA THR A 145 -1.06 -5.29 14.20
C THR A 145 0.45 -5.49 14.21
N PRO A 146 1.03 -6.35 15.09
CA PRO A 146 2.45 -6.68 15.02
C PRO A 146 2.88 -7.14 13.62
N ASP A 147 4.09 -6.73 13.22
CA ASP A 147 4.69 -7.02 11.90
C ASP A 147 3.87 -6.54 10.68
N THR A 148 3.03 -5.52 10.88
CA THR A 148 2.35 -4.83 9.79
C THR A 148 2.76 -3.37 9.71
N TYR A 149 2.72 -2.84 8.49
CA TYR A 149 3.20 -1.51 8.15
C TYR A 149 2.23 -0.82 7.19
N VAL A 150 2.31 0.50 7.12
CA VAL A 150 1.40 1.34 6.33
C VAL A 150 2.18 2.41 5.57
N TRP A 151 1.51 3.09 4.64
CA TRP A 151 2.07 4.19 3.86
C TRP A 151 1.18 5.44 3.92
N ASN A 152 0.85 5.91 5.13
CA ASN A 152 -0.05 7.05 5.29
C ASN A 152 0.70 8.38 5.29
N ASP A 153 1.96 8.41 5.74
CA ASP A 153 2.84 9.57 5.66
C ASP A 153 3.59 9.59 4.31
N ARG A 154 3.09 10.42 3.38
CA ARG A 154 3.64 10.54 2.01
C ARG A 154 5.08 11.06 1.99
N GLU A 155 5.44 12.00 2.85
CA GLU A 155 6.79 12.57 2.85
C GLU A 155 7.80 11.57 3.43
N ARG A 156 7.41 10.84 4.49
CA ARG A 156 8.20 9.71 4.98
C ARG A 156 8.36 8.64 3.90
N THR A 157 7.27 8.26 3.23
CA THR A 157 7.30 7.31 2.12
C THR A 157 8.31 7.74 1.07
N ALA A 158 8.24 8.99 0.59
CA ALA A 158 9.16 9.53 -0.39
C ALA A 158 10.63 9.43 0.07
N SER A 159 10.92 9.85 1.30
CA SER A 159 12.27 9.83 1.88
C SER A 159 12.86 8.43 1.98
N GLU A 160 12.06 7.46 2.44
CA GLU A 160 12.46 6.06 2.57
C GLU A 160 12.74 5.44 1.19
N LEU A 161 11.86 5.66 0.22
CA LEU A 161 12.03 5.16 -1.14
C LEU A 161 13.23 5.77 -1.85
N LEU A 162 13.49 7.06 -1.68
CA LEU A 162 14.70 7.70 -2.22
C LEU A 162 15.96 7.10 -1.59
N THR A 163 15.97 6.87 -0.27
CA THR A 163 17.09 6.21 0.42
C THR A 163 17.32 4.81 -0.12
N HIS A 164 16.25 4.05 -0.38
CA HIS A 164 16.35 2.72 -0.97
C HIS A 164 16.83 2.76 -2.43
N LEU A 165 16.30 3.65 -3.26
CA LEU A 165 16.73 3.83 -4.65
C LEU A 165 18.22 4.19 -4.73
N GLU A 166 18.71 5.08 -3.87
CA GLU A 166 20.14 5.38 -3.82
C GLU A 166 20.95 4.13 -3.46
N LYS A 167 20.54 3.34 -2.45
CA LYS A 167 21.22 2.08 -2.13
C LYS A 167 21.26 1.12 -3.32
N VAL A 168 20.15 0.97 -4.06
CA VAL A 168 20.08 0.12 -5.26
C VAL A 168 21.05 0.60 -6.33
N LYS A 169 21.08 1.91 -6.62
CA LYS A 169 22.02 2.48 -7.61
C LYS A 169 23.49 2.22 -7.26
N HIS A 170 23.82 2.21 -5.97
CA HIS A 170 25.19 1.96 -5.51
C HIS A 170 25.55 0.47 -5.53
N SER A 171 24.59 -0.43 -5.28
CA SER A 171 24.84 -1.88 -5.23
C SER A 171 24.71 -2.58 -6.59
N THR A 172 23.97 -1.98 -7.53
CA THR A 172 23.51 -2.64 -8.74
C THR A 172 23.48 -1.65 -9.90
N GLN A 173 23.93 -2.07 -11.09
CA GLN A 173 23.82 -1.28 -12.31
C GLN A 173 22.37 -1.28 -12.80
N ILE A 174 21.59 -0.27 -12.41
CA ILE A 174 20.21 -0.09 -12.86
C ILE A 174 20.11 0.98 -13.95
N ASP A 175 19.19 0.77 -14.90
CA ASP A 175 18.79 1.79 -15.86
C ASP A 175 17.74 2.71 -15.24
N VAL A 176 18.15 3.93 -14.90
CA VAL A 176 17.27 4.95 -14.29
C VAL A 176 16.13 5.40 -15.22
N GLY A 177 16.24 5.14 -16.53
CA GLY A 177 15.19 5.36 -17.52
C GLY A 177 14.16 4.24 -17.61
N ARG A 178 14.41 3.08 -16.96
CA ARG A 178 13.51 1.91 -16.90
C ARG A 178 13.14 1.53 -15.47
N ILE A 179 12.77 2.53 -14.67
CA ILE A 179 12.18 2.31 -13.34
C ILE A 179 10.65 2.29 -13.47
N VAL A 180 10.01 1.26 -12.94
CA VAL A 180 8.56 1.19 -12.74
C VAL A 180 8.25 1.19 -11.25
N LEU A 181 7.36 2.08 -10.80
CA LEU A 181 6.84 2.09 -9.44
C LEU A 181 5.48 1.41 -9.41
N ALA A 182 5.39 0.32 -8.67
CA ALA A 182 4.21 -0.50 -8.56
C ALA A 182 3.73 -0.58 -7.10
N GLY A 183 2.51 -1.05 -6.90
CA GLY A 183 2.06 -1.35 -5.55
C GLY A 183 0.66 -1.90 -5.50
N PHE A 184 0.23 -2.26 -4.29
CA PHE A 184 -1.11 -2.74 -4.00
C PHE A 184 -1.81 -1.81 -2.99
N SER A 185 -3.11 -1.55 -3.17
CA SER A 185 -3.91 -0.77 -2.21
C SER A 185 -3.27 0.59 -1.89
N MET A 186 -2.99 0.91 -0.62
CA MET A 186 -2.29 2.15 -0.27
C MET A 186 -0.91 2.29 -0.92
N GLY A 187 -0.17 1.20 -1.10
CA GLY A 187 1.10 1.20 -1.84
C GLY A 187 0.91 1.61 -3.30
N ALA A 188 -0.19 1.18 -3.93
CA ALA A 188 -0.57 1.61 -5.27
C ALA A 188 -0.94 3.10 -5.32
N THR A 189 -1.62 3.61 -4.28
CA THR A 189 -1.92 5.04 -4.14
C THR A 189 -0.65 5.88 -4.06
N GLN A 190 0.37 5.43 -3.32
CA GLN A 190 1.68 6.11 -3.29
C GLN A 190 2.45 5.95 -4.61
N ALA A 191 2.32 4.80 -5.28
CA ALA A 191 2.90 4.58 -6.60
C ALA A 191 2.37 5.57 -7.65
N ILE A 192 1.12 6.02 -7.49
CA ILE A 192 0.53 7.10 -8.29
C ILE A 192 1.00 8.48 -7.79
N ALA A 193 0.86 8.74 -6.49
CA ALA A 193 1.03 10.08 -5.93
C ALA A 193 2.47 10.59 -6.01
N LEU A 194 3.46 9.75 -5.73
CA LEU A 194 4.86 10.19 -5.62
C LEU A 194 5.46 10.63 -6.96
N PRO A 195 5.24 9.91 -8.09
CA PRO A 195 5.68 10.38 -9.39
C PRO A 195 4.94 11.64 -9.85
N LEU A 196 3.62 11.71 -9.65
CA LEU A 196 2.84 12.89 -10.02
C LEU A 196 3.23 14.13 -9.20
N ALA A 197 3.65 13.97 -7.95
CA ALA A 197 4.21 15.05 -7.14
C ALA A 197 5.69 15.35 -7.44
N GLY A 198 6.30 14.70 -8.43
CA GLY A 198 7.72 14.88 -8.78
C GLY A 198 8.71 14.38 -7.72
N LYS A 199 8.25 13.62 -6.72
CA LYS A 199 9.07 13.11 -5.61
C LYS A 199 9.95 11.93 -6.03
N ILE A 200 9.46 11.10 -6.96
CA ILE A 200 10.19 9.95 -7.51
C ILE A 200 10.05 9.97 -9.04
N LYS A 201 11.16 9.92 -9.75
CA LYS A 201 11.17 9.85 -11.22
C LYS A 201 11.11 8.40 -11.66
N VAL A 202 10.10 8.05 -12.46
CA VAL A 202 9.90 6.73 -13.04
C VAL A 202 9.44 6.82 -14.48
N ARG A 203 9.58 5.72 -15.22
CA ARG A 203 9.05 5.57 -16.58
C ARG A 203 7.56 5.27 -16.58
N GLY A 204 7.12 4.47 -15.62
CA GLY A 204 5.73 4.02 -15.53
C GLY A 204 5.30 3.71 -14.11
N ILE A 205 3.98 3.70 -13.94
CA ILE A 205 3.31 3.33 -12.69
C ILE A 205 2.40 2.13 -12.91
N PHE A 206 2.40 1.22 -11.94
CA PHE A 206 1.59 0.00 -11.98
C PHE A 206 0.80 -0.18 -10.68
N PRO A 207 -0.32 0.57 -10.52
CA PRO A 207 -1.21 0.40 -9.40
C PRO A 207 -2.12 -0.83 -9.54
N ILE A 208 -2.17 -1.67 -8.50
CA ILE A 208 -3.16 -2.73 -8.33
C ILE A 208 -4.09 -2.35 -7.18
N ALA A 209 -5.41 -2.34 -7.42
CA ALA A 209 -6.43 -2.10 -6.41
C ALA A 209 -6.19 -0.80 -5.59
N ALA A 210 -5.73 0.27 -6.24
CA ALA A 210 -5.39 1.51 -5.55
C ALA A 210 -6.61 2.12 -4.84
N TRP A 211 -6.44 2.44 -3.56
CA TRP A 211 -7.48 3.12 -2.80
C TRP A 211 -7.50 4.61 -3.14
N LEU A 212 -8.52 5.04 -3.88
CA LEU A 212 -8.60 6.38 -4.50
C LEU A 212 -9.92 7.08 -4.19
N PRO A 213 -10.21 7.43 -2.93
CA PRO A 213 -11.47 8.09 -2.56
C PRO A 213 -11.62 9.49 -3.17
N HIS A 214 -10.52 10.14 -3.56
CA HIS A 214 -10.49 11.53 -4.02
C HIS A 214 -9.63 11.71 -5.28
N VAL A 215 -9.93 10.98 -6.36
CA VAL A 215 -9.17 11.00 -7.64
C VAL A 215 -8.91 12.43 -8.16
N ARG A 216 -9.84 13.36 -7.95
CA ARG A 216 -9.70 14.77 -8.40
C ARG A 216 -8.51 15.50 -7.75
N GLU A 217 -7.98 15.02 -6.63
CA GLU A 217 -6.76 15.57 -6.03
C GLU A 217 -5.54 15.41 -6.96
N PHE A 218 -5.53 14.38 -7.81
CA PHE A 218 -4.46 14.17 -8.79
C PHE A 218 -4.53 15.11 -9.99
N THR A 219 -5.68 15.74 -10.25
CA THR A 219 -5.85 16.64 -11.41
C THR A 219 -4.81 17.75 -11.40
N ARG A 220 -4.63 18.43 -10.26
CA ARG A 220 -3.62 19.51 -10.13
C ARG A 220 -2.20 19.01 -10.39
N LEU A 221 -1.86 17.84 -9.87
CA LEU A 221 -0.52 17.25 -10.03
C LEU A 221 -0.21 16.89 -11.50
N ILE A 222 -1.23 16.52 -12.28
CA ILE A 222 -1.07 16.22 -13.71
C ILE A 222 -0.96 17.52 -14.52
N GLU A 223 -1.81 18.52 -14.23
CA GLU A 223 -1.83 19.81 -14.91
C GLU A 223 -0.50 20.58 -14.73
N ASP A 224 0.14 20.46 -13.57
CA ASP A 224 1.46 21.07 -13.28
C ASP A 224 2.63 20.39 -14.03
N GLY A 225 2.35 19.38 -14.88
CA GLY A 225 3.24 18.92 -15.95
C GLY A 225 4.09 17.69 -15.64
N ALA A 226 4.06 17.15 -14.42
CA ALA A 226 4.83 15.95 -14.05
C ALA A 226 4.33 14.65 -14.73
N GLY A 227 3.06 14.61 -15.16
CA GLY A 227 2.40 13.40 -15.63
C GLY A 227 2.57 13.06 -17.12
N ARG A 228 2.88 14.03 -18.00
CA ARG A 228 2.70 13.85 -19.47
C ARG A 228 3.58 12.76 -20.09
N MET A 229 4.70 12.41 -19.45
CA MET A 229 5.63 11.38 -19.92
C MET A 229 5.47 10.02 -19.21
N LEU A 230 4.63 9.97 -18.17
CA LEU A 230 4.37 8.74 -17.41
C LEU A 230 3.42 7.83 -18.20
N ARG A 231 3.71 6.54 -18.16
CA ARG A 231 2.77 5.49 -18.58
C ARG A 231 2.10 4.88 -17.34
N SER A 232 0.87 4.42 -17.47
CA SER A 232 0.14 3.80 -16.37
C SER A 232 -0.58 2.53 -16.82
N TYR A 233 -0.46 1.47 -16.03
CA TYR A 233 -1.22 0.23 -16.20
C TYR A 233 -1.98 -0.03 -14.91
N ILE A 234 -3.30 0.15 -14.93
CA ILE A 234 -4.15 0.14 -13.74
C ILE A 234 -4.89 -1.20 -13.71
N VAL A 235 -4.70 -1.98 -12.64
CA VAL A 235 -5.45 -3.22 -12.42
C VAL A 235 -6.40 -3.05 -11.25
N VAL A 236 -7.64 -3.49 -11.40
CA VAL A 236 -8.63 -3.51 -10.31
C VAL A 236 -9.62 -4.64 -10.51
N GLY A 237 -10.14 -5.20 -9.42
CA GLY A 237 -11.27 -6.11 -9.47
C GLY A 237 -12.60 -5.38 -9.66
N ASP A 238 -13.58 -5.98 -10.33
CA ASP A 238 -14.89 -5.35 -10.52
C ASP A 238 -15.78 -5.37 -9.26
N GLN A 239 -15.46 -6.23 -8.28
CA GLN A 239 -16.12 -6.28 -6.97
C GLN A 239 -15.37 -5.48 -5.90
N ASP A 240 -14.17 -4.96 -6.20
CA ASP A 240 -13.43 -4.08 -5.30
C ASP A 240 -14.12 -2.71 -5.21
N GLN A 241 -14.29 -2.20 -3.99
CA GLN A 241 -14.77 -0.83 -3.72
C GLN A 241 -13.96 0.27 -4.44
N SER A 242 -12.73 -0.05 -4.86
CA SER A 242 -11.81 0.85 -5.56
C SER A 242 -12.05 0.91 -7.07
N ALA A 243 -12.94 0.08 -7.63
CA ALA A 243 -13.20 -0.01 -9.06
C ALA A 243 -13.59 1.33 -9.69
N ASP A 244 -14.47 2.09 -9.04
CA ASP A 244 -14.90 3.40 -9.54
C ASP A 244 -13.77 4.43 -9.49
N GLY A 245 -12.94 4.40 -8.44
CA GLY A 245 -11.74 5.21 -8.35
C GLY A 245 -10.73 4.90 -9.46
N ALA A 246 -10.51 3.62 -9.76
CA ALA A 246 -9.64 3.19 -10.85
C ALA A 246 -10.16 3.62 -12.23
N ARG A 247 -11.47 3.50 -12.49
CA ARG A 247 -12.10 4.01 -13.73
C ARG A 247 -11.93 5.53 -13.84
N ALA A 248 -12.22 6.26 -12.78
CA ALA A 248 -12.05 7.71 -12.76
C ALA A 248 -10.58 8.14 -12.97
N LEU A 249 -9.62 7.38 -12.44
CA LEU A 249 -8.19 7.64 -12.66
C LEU A 249 -7.80 7.40 -14.13
N TYR A 250 -8.28 6.31 -14.72
CA TYR A 250 -8.08 6.02 -16.15
C TYR A 250 -8.60 7.15 -17.03
N GLU A 251 -9.83 7.61 -16.79
CA GLU A 251 -10.43 8.73 -17.54
C GLU A 251 -9.61 10.02 -17.35
N LEU A 252 -9.19 10.31 -16.12
CA LEU A 252 -8.38 11.49 -15.82
C LEU A 252 -7.04 11.46 -16.57
N PHE A 253 -6.31 10.35 -16.52
CA PHE A 253 -5.04 10.20 -17.21
C PHE A 253 -5.18 10.26 -18.73
N SER A 254 -6.22 9.61 -19.27
CA SER A 254 -6.53 9.59 -20.70
C SER A 254 -6.86 10.99 -21.22
N ALA A 255 -7.68 11.76 -20.47
CA ALA A 255 -8.02 13.14 -20.80
C ALA A 255 -6.79 14.07 -20.85
N HIS A 256 -5.72 13.75 -20.12
CA HIS A 256 -4.47 14.51 -20.11
C HIS A 256 -3.41 13.95 -21.08
N GLY A 257 -3.77 12.98 -21.92
CA GLY A 257 -2.89 12.40 -22.94
C GLY A 257 -1.82 11.45 -22.41
N MET A 258 -1.95 10.97 -21.17
CA MET A 258 -1.04 9.95 -20.62
C MET A 258 -1.34 8.59 -21.26
N ARG A 259 -0.30 7.84 -21.63
CA ARG A 259 -0.47 6.46 -22.13
C ARG A 259 -0.91 5.56 -20.99
N THR A 260 -2.19 5.25 -20.95
CA THR A 260 -2.82 4.55 -19.83
C THR A 260 -3.60 3.34 -20.32
N GLN A 261 -3.46 2.22 -19.62
CA GLN A 261 -4.29 1.03 -19.78
C GLN A 261 -5.07 0.79 -18.49
N LEU A 262 -6.36 0.48 -18.61
CA LEU A 262 -7.17 -0.03 -17.51
C LEU A 262 -7.47 -1.51 -17.77
N ASP A 263 -7.30 -2.32 -16.73
CA ASP A 263 -7.47 -3.76 -16.74
C ASP A 263 -8.40 -4.15 -15.56
N VAL A 264 -9.69 -4.27 -15.86
CA VAL A 264 -10.73 -4.61 -14.88
C VAL A 264 -10.93 -6.13 -14.86
N ARG A 265 -10.81 -6.74 -13.68
CA ARG A 265 -10.86 -8.19 -13.48
C ARG A 265 -12.22 -8.62 -12.95
N GLU A 266 -12.95 -9.38 -13.77
CA GLU A 266 -14.27 -9.91 -13.45
C GLU A 266 -14.22 -10.85 -12.23
N GLY A 267 -15.11 -10.63 -11.27
CA GLY A 267 -15.27 -11.44 -10.06
C GLY A 267 -14.14 -11.29 -9.03
N LEU A 268 -13.17 -10.40 -9.28
CA LEU A 268 -12.08 -10.12 -8.35
C LEU A 268 -12.51 -9.03 -7.36
N ASP A 269 -12.27 -9.27 -6.07
CA ASP A 269 -12.45 -8.30 -4.98
C ASP A 269 -11.11 -7.54 -4.75
N HIS A 270 -10.87 -7.03 -3.54
CA HIS A 270 -9.61 -6.38 -3.14
C HIS A 270 -8.44 -7.36 -2.98
N ASP A 271 -7.99 -7.97 -4.07
CA ASP A 271 -6.93 -8.97 -4.09
C ASP A 271 -6.08 -8.88 -5.39
N TYR A 272 -5.00 -9.63 -5.45
CA TYR A 272 -4.22 -9.81 -6.67
C TYR A 272 -4.97 -10.70 -7.68
N PRO A 273 -4.87 -10.42 -8.99
CA PRO A 273 -5.43 -11.30 -10.01
C PRO A 273 -4.80 -12.72 -9.93
N PRO A 274 -5.57 -13.80 -10.13
CA PRO A 274 -5.03 -15.17 -10.10
C PRO A 274 -3.91 -15.43 -11.13
N ASP A 275 -3.93 -14.72 -12.26
CA ASP A 275 -2.91 -14.74 -13.31
C ASP A 275 -1.86 -13.63 -13.13
N ILE A 276 -1.53 -13.26 -11.88
CA ILE A 276 -0.65 -12.12 -11.59
C ILE A 276 0.64 -12.16 -12.41
N HIS A 277 1.31 -13.31 -12.52
CA HIS A 277 2.53 -13.45 -13.32
C HIS A 277 2.35 -12.97 -14.77
N ALA A 278 1.33 -13.48 -15.46
CA ALA A 278 1.04 -13.09 -16.84
C ALA A 278 0.64 -11.62 -16.94
N THR A 279 -0.03 -11.10 -15.91
CA THR A 279 -0.40 -9.68 -15.80
C THR A 279 0.84 -8.78 -15.67
N LEU A 280 1.82 -9.18 -14.85
CA LEU A 280 3.06 -8.43 -14.67
C LEU A 280 3.83 -8.30 -15.99
N VAL A 281 4.00 -9.40 -16.72
CA VAL A 281 4.68 -9.39 -18.03
C VAL A 281 4.02 -8.40 -18.99
N ARG A 282 2.70 -8.50 -19.18
CA ARG A 282 1.94 -7.59 -20.05
C ARG A 282 2.06 -6.13 -19.63
N ALA A 283 1.95 -5.87 -18.33
CA ALA A 283 2.02 -4.52 -17.79
C ALA A 283 3.40 -3.90 -18.00
N LEU A 284 4.47 -4.64 -17.69
CA LEU A 284 5.84 -4.15 -17.83
C LEU A 284 6.19 -3.91 -19.30
N GLU A 285 5.81 -4.81 -20.21
CA GLU A 285 5.95 -4.59 -21.67
C GLU A 285 5.29 -3.28 -22.12
N PHE A 286 4.06 -3.01 -21.67
CA PHE A 286 3.35 -1.76 -21.99
C PHE A 286 4.05 -0.52 -21.43
N LEU A 287 4.49 -0.59 -20.18
CA LEU A 287 5.08 0.52 -19.43
C LEU A 287 6.49 0.88 -19.91
N THR A 288 7.26 -0.10 -20.38
CA THR A 288 8.63 0.12 -20.88
C THR A 288 8.77 0.07 -22.38
N ALA A 289 7.69 -0.14 -23.14
CA ALA A 289 7.74 -0.04 -24.59
C ALA A 289 8.39 1.30 -25.02
N PRO A 290 9.17 1.29 -26.12
CA PRO A 290 9.83 2.48 -26.65
C PRO A 290 8.84 3.65 -26.84
#